data_AF-A0A4S9P0N7-F1
#
_entry.id   AF-A0A4S9P0N7-F1
#
_cell.length_a   1.000
_cell.length_b   1.000
_cell.length_c   1.000
_cell.angle_alpha   90.00
_cell.angle_beta   90.00
_cell.angle_gamma   90.00
#
_symmetry.space_group_name_H-M   'P 1'
#
loop_
_entity.id
_entity.type
_entity.pdbx_description
1 polymer ?
#
loop_
_entity_poly.entity_id
_entity_poly.type
_entity_poly.pdbx_seq_one_letter_code
_entity_poly.pdbx_strand_id
1 'polypeptide(L)'
;MRSLWISGICGLLVVVTFVFCIPSVADALSHPTGYSFLYVMQLSVPNGVIVCVLLVLLGLVGEQYRFCSSDCKNYVNKNRNIPINAVLLTAAVSVLLSLINLGSSSAFYGIVTLGQAAQSLSYILAIASVLYRRIKSPETLPKARWSLGGYWRPVIINTLAITFSMNSFIWSFSPPTLPVTSTNFNPSGALFVGALVLMMATYFLRAKRLYVPPVARARDTPNWNLSHLSTGQNVQFLTIPEEF
;
A
#
# COMPACT_ATOMS: atom_id res chain seq x y z
N MET A 1 -10.52 -3.51 16.29
CA MET A 1 -10.00 -2.58 17.32
C MET A 1 -8.83 -3.16 18.10
N ARG A 2 -8.88 -4.41 18.60
CA ARG A 2 -7.76 -5.02 19.34
C ARG A 2 -6.43 -5.03 18.57
N SER A 3 -6.46 -5.35 17.27
CA SER A 3 -5.25 -5.33 16.42
C SER A 3 -4.57 -3.95 16.33
N LEU A 4 -5.32 -2.83 16.31
CA LEU A 4 -4.74 -1.49 16.28
C LEU A 4 -3.94 -1.21 17.56
N TRP A 5 -4.50 -1.56 18.72
CA TRP A 5 -3.83 -1.42 20.00
C TRP A 5 -2.60 -2.31 20.09
N ILE A 6 -2.70 -3.55 19.63
CA ILE A 6 -1.55 -4.48 19.59
C ILE A 6 -0.44 -3.92 18.70
N SER A 7 -0.74 -3.51 17.46
CA SER A 7 0.24 -2.94 16.55
C SER A 7 0.86 -1.65 17.10
N GLY A 8 0.05 -0.77 17.72
CA GLY A 8 0.52 0.46 18.34
C GLY A 8 1.46 0.21 19.53
N ILE A 9 1.09 -0.70 20.43
CA ILE A 9 1.90 -1.07 21.60
C ILE A 9 3.19 -1.77 21.15
N CYS A 10 3.11 -2.73 20.23
CA CYS A 10 4.28 -3.40 19.67
C CYS A 10 5.23 -2.39 19.01
N GLY A 11 4.71 -1.46 18.20
CA GLY A 11 5.51 -0.41 17.58
C GLY A 11 6.19 0.49 18.61
N LEU A 12 5.45 0.91 19.64
CA LEU A 12 5.98 1.74 20.72
C LEU A 12 7.07 1.00 21.52
N LEU A 13 6.86 -0.27 21.85
CA LEU A 13 7.87 -1.09 22.52
C LEU A 13 9.15 -1.19 21.69
N VAL A 14 9.04 -1.46 20.38
CA VAL A 14 10.21 -1.52 19.49
C VAL A 14 10.96 -0.19 19.47
N VAL A 15 10.26 0.94 19.37
CA VAL A 15 10.89 2.27 19.38
C VAL A 15 11.57 2.55 20.71
N VAL A 16 10.90 2.29 21.83
CA VAL A 16 11.45 2.51 23.18
C VAL A 16 12.71 1.65 23.37
N THR A 17 12.64 0.35 23.11
CA THR A 17 13.80 -0.54 23.19
C THR A 17 14.93 -0.06 22.29
N PHE A 18 14.63 0.34 21.05
CA PHE A 18 15.63 0.87 20.13
C PHE A 18 16.35 2.11 20.69
N VAL A 19 15.62 3.07 21.24
CA VAL A 19 16.21 4.29 21.84
C VAL A 19 17.11 3.95 23.03
N PHE A 20 16.72 3.01 23.89
CA PHE A 20 17.55 2.58 25.02
C PHE A 20 18.77 1.75 24.61
N CYS A 21 18.73 1.10 23.45
CA CYS A 21 19.84 0.28 22.94
C CYS A 21 20.84 1.05 22.06
N ILE A 22 20.62 2.33 21.76
CA ILE A 22 21.60 3.16 21.03
C ILE A 22 22.66 3.68 22.01
N PRO A 23 23.93 3.28 21.89
CA PRO A 23 25.00 3.79 22.77
C PRO A 23 25.43 5.22 22.42
N SER A 24 25.36 5.59 21.15
CA SER A 24 25.81 6.88 20.63
C SER A 24 24.96 7.25 19.42
N VAL A 25 24.27 8.38 19.52
CA VAL A 25 23.43 8.91 18.43
C VAL A 25 24.30 9.39 17.27
N ALA A 26 25.46 9.99 17.56
CA ALA A 26 26.39 10.48 16.54
C ALA A 26 26.93 9.35 15.68
N ASP A 27 27.30 8.22 16.29
CA ASP A 27 27.82 7.04 15.55
C ASP A 27 26.71 6.33 14.78
N ALA A 28 25.49 6.33 15.31
CA ALA A 28 24.33 5.77 14.64
C ALA A 28 23.90 6.57 13.39
N LEU A 29 24.19 7.87 13.35
CA LEU A 29 23.95 8.76 12.20
C LEU A 29 25.08 8.71 11.18
N SER A 30 26.33 8.52 11.62
CA SER A 30 27.51 8.44 10.74
C SER A 30 27.75 7.06 10.15
N HIS A 31 26.95 6.06 10.54
CA HIS A 31 27.12 4.68 10.10
C HIS A 31 27.04 4.54 8.55
N PRO A 32 27.94 3.76 7.91
CA PRO A 32 28.04 3.68 6.44
C PRO A 32 26.76 3.20 5.73
N THR A 33 25.90 2.46 6.43
CA THR A 33 24.65 1.97 5.86
C THR A 33 23.55 3.04 5.77
N GLY A 34 23.70 4.17 6.47
CA GLY A 34 22.67 5.22 6.55
C GLY A 34 21.42 4.85 7.36
N TYR A 35 21.39 3.65 7.95
CA TYR A 35 20.26 3.17 8.76
C TYR A 35 20.71 2.87 10.19
N SER A 36 20.26 3.70 11.13
CA SER A 36 20.60 3.57 12.56
C SER A 36 20.13 2.25 13.19
N PHE A 37 19.06 1.64 12.65
CA PHE A 37 18.61 0.31 13.07
C PHE A 37 19.65 -0.78 12.82
N LEU A 38 20.34 -0.74 11.67
CA LEU A 38 21.36 -1.74 11.33
C LEU A 38 22.59 -1.61 12.22
N TYR A 39 22.96 -0.38 12.60
CA TYR A 39 24.06 -0.12 13.52
C TYR A 39 23.83 -0.81 14.89
N VAL A 40 22.66 -0.60 15.50
CA VAL A 40 22.33 -1.21 16.81
C VAL A 40 22.30 -2.74 16.73
N MET A 41 21.76 -3.28 15.64
CA MET A 41 21.73 -4.72 15.39
C MET A 41 23.13 -5.31 15.24
N GLN A 42 24.06 -4.60 14.60
CA GLN A 42 25.44 -5.04 14.41
C GLN A 42 26.24 -5.08 15.72
N LEU A 43 25.94 -4.20 16.67
CA LEU A 43 26.52 -4.23 18.00
C LEU A 43 26.09 -5.47 18.81
N SER A 44 24.85 -5.92 18.61
CA SER A 44 24.30 -7.08 19.32
C SER A 44 24.61 -8.40 18.64
N VAL A 45 24.61 -8.45 17.30
CA VAL A 45 24.81 -9.67 16.52
C VAL A 45 25.77 -9.43 15.35
N PRO A 46 27.10 -9.36 15.60
CA PRO A 46 28.09 -8.95 14.61
C PRO A 46 28.04 -9.71 13.28
N ASN A 47 27.71 -11.01 13.32
CA ASN A 47 27.69 -11.89 12.13
C ASN A 47 26.26 -12.27 11.66
N GLY A 48 25.21 -11.89 12.40
CA GLY A 48 23.83 -12.34 12.16
C GLY A 48 22.88 -11.28 11.62
N VAL A 49 23.33 -10.03 11.51
CA VAL A 49 22.52 -8.91 11.01
C VAL A 49 21.85 -9.22 9.67
N ILE A 50 22.61 -9.84 8.75
CA ILE A 50 22.13 -10.19 7.41
C ILE A 50 20.96 -11.18 7.49
N VAL A 51 21.03 -12.17 8.39
CA VAL A 51 19.97 -13.18 8.55
C VAL A 51 18.72 -12.56 9.15
N CYS A 52 18.84 -11.69 10.16
CA CYS A 52 17.70 -10.98 10.74
C CYS A 52 17.02 -10.05 9.73
N VAL A 53 17.80 -9.32 8.93
CA VAL A 53 17.28 -8.47 7.85
C VAL A 53 16.57 -9.31 6.79
N LEU A 54 17.15 -10.45 6.37
CA LEU A 54 16.52 -11.36 5.40
C LEU A 54 15.19 -11.93 5.92
N LEU A 55 15.10 -12.30 7.20
CA LEU A 55 13.86 -12.82 7.79
C LEU A 55 12.75 -11.75 7.84
N VAL A 56 13.10 -10.51 8.18
CA VAL A 56 12.15 -9.39 8.16
C VAL A 56 11.67 -9.12 6.73
N LEU A 57 12.56 -9.14 5.74
CA LEU A 57 12.21 -8.95 4.34
C LEU A 57 11.31 -10.06 3.80
N LEU A 58 11.55 -11.32 4.18
CA LEU A 58 10.71 -12.46 3.79
C LEU A 58 9.28 -12.35 4.36
N GLY A 59 9.13 -11.82 5.58
CA GLY A 59 7.82 -11.57 6.18
C GLY A 59 6.97 -10.55 5.40
N LEU A 60 7.61 -9.54 4.82
CA LEU A 60 6.93 -8.47 4.05
C LEU A 60 6.43 -8.92 2.68
N VAL A 61 7.10 -9.89 2.05
CA VAL A 61 6.66 -10.48 0.76
C VAL A 61 5.33 -11.22 0.92
N GLY A 62 5.03 -11.69 2.14
CA GLY A 62 3.81 -12.39 2.54
C GLY A 62 2.49 -11.68 2.19
N GLU A 63 2.48 -10.35 2.17
CA GLU A 63 1.23 -9.58 2.04
C GLU A 63 0.80 -9.32 0.59
N GLN A 64 1.66 -9.59 -0.40
CA GLN A 64 1.42 -9.19 -1.79
C GLN A 64 0.59 -10.18 -2.63
N TYR A 65 0.26 -11.37 -2.08
CA TYR A 65 -0.39 -12.44 -2.85
C TYR A 65 -1.86 -12.17 -3.27
N ARG A 66 -2.44 -11.02 -2.90
CA ARG A 66 -3.85 -10.70 -3.15
C ARG A 66 -4.13 -9.84 -4.39
N PHE A 67 -3.12 -9.38 -5.11
CA PHE A 67 -3.31 -8.47 -6.25
C PHE A 67 -3.34 -9.20 -7.60
N CYS A 68 -4.29 -10.12 -7.78
CA CYS A 68 -4.52 -10.78 -9.06
C CYS A 68 -5.76 -10.14 -9.73
N SER A 69 -5.55 -9.27 -10.71
CA SER A 69 -6.63 -8.71 -11.55
C SER A 69 -7.36 -9.83 -12.32
N SER A 70 -8.59 -9.55 -12.78
CA SER A 70 -9.45 -10.52 -13.49
C SER A 70 -8.79 -11.19 -14.70
N ASP A 71 -7.85 -10.51 -15.38
CA ASP A 71 -7.12 -11.07 -16.53
C ASP A 71 -6.03 -12.07 -16.14
N CYS A 72 -5.46 -11.94 -14.93
CA CYS A 72 -4.42 -12.84 -14.46
C CYS A 72 -4.99 -14.23 -14.10
N LYS A 73 -6.31 -14.36 -13.92
CA LYS A 73 -7.00 -15.63 -13.63
C LYS A 73 -6.85 -16.66 -14.75
N ASN A 74 -6.73 -16.22 -16.00
CA ASN A 74 -6.51 -17.12 -17.14
C ASN A 74 -5.10 -17.75 -17.14
N TYR A 75 -4.20 -17.24 -16.30
CA TYR A 75 -2.82 -17.71 -16.14
C TYR A 75 -2.53 -18.22 -14.72
N VAL A 76 -3.56 -18.41 -13.88
CA VAL A 76 -3.42 -19.07 -12.58
C VAL A 76 -3.50 -20.58 -12.80
N ASN A 77 -2.50 -21.30 -12.31
CA ASN A 77 -2.47 -22.75 -12.38
C ASN A 77 -3.63 -23.34 -11.56
N LYS A 78 -4.50 -24.16 -12.18
CA LYS A 78 -5.74 -24.68 -11.56
C LYS A 78 -5.51 -25.46 -10.26
N ASN A 79 -4.29 -25.99 -10.05
CA ASN A 79 -3.92 -26.76 -8.87
C ASN A 79 -3.29 -25.93 -7.75
N ARG A 80 -2.84 -24.71 -8.04
CA ARG A 80 -2.25 -23.80 -7.05
C ARG A 80 -2.96 -22.45 -7.23
N ASN A 81 -3.83 -22.08 -6.28
CA ASN A 81 -4.57 -20.80 -6.25
C ASN A 81 -3.67 -19.55 -6.12
N ILE A 82 -2.42 -19.61 -6.60
CA ILE A 82 -1.37 -18.61 -6.47
C ILE A 82 -0.92 -18.21 -7.89
N PRO A 83 -0.96 -16.91 -8.25
CA PRO A 83 -0.50 -16.43 -9.55
C PRO A 83 1.04 -16.36 -9.59
N ILE A 84 1.71 -17.49 -9.82
CA ILE A 84 3.19 -17.60 -9.79
C ILE A 84 3.86 -16.60 -10.75
N ASN A 85 3.33 -16.45 -11.97
CA ASN A 85 3.91 -15.52 -12.96
C ASN A 85 3.84 -14.05 -12.51
N ALA A 86 2.77 -13.67 -11.80
CA ALA A 86 2.64 -12.31 -11.27
C ALA A 86 3.62 -12.08 -10.11
N VAL A 87 3.79 -13.08 -9.24
CA VAL A 87 4.76 -13.03 -8.13
C VAL A 87 6.19 -12.95 -8.66
N LEU A 88 6.55 -13.74 -9.67
CA LEU A 88 7.86 -13.67 -10.30
C LEU A 88 8.11 -12.33 -10.98
N LEU A 89 7.08 -11.75 -11.62
CA LEU A 89 7.19 -10.42 -12.23
C LEU A 89 7.41 -9.33 -11.19
N THR A 90 6.65 -9.31 -10.09
CA THR A 90 6.82 -8.31 -9.03
C THR A 90 8.17 -8.48 -8.32
N ALA A 91 8.63 -9.72 -8.13
CA ALA A 91 9.95 -10.01 -7.59
C ALA A 91 11.07 -9.52 -8.52
N ALA A 92 10.98 -9.82 -9.83
CA ALA A 92 11.95 -9.35 -10.82
C ALA A 92 12.01 -7.82 -10.89
N VAL A 93 10.85 -7.14 -10.90
CA VAL A 93 10.80 -5.68 -10.88
C VAL A 93 11.44 -5.12 -9.60
N SER A 94 11.20 -5.76 -8.45
CA SER A 94 11.80 -5.34 -7.17
C SER A 94 13.33 -5.47 -7.18
N VAL A 95 13.85 -6.56 -7.75
CA VAL A 95 15.30 -6.77 -7.95
C VAL A 95 15.87 -5.71 -8.90
N LEU A 96 15.21 -5.44 -10.02
CA LEU A 96 15.66 -4.40 -10.96
C LEU A 96 15.66 -3.01 -10.32
N LEU A 97 14.67 -2.70 -9.48
CA LEU A 97 14.63 -1.45 -8.73
C LEU A 97 15.75 -1.35 -7.70
N SER A 98 16.11 -2.44 -7.03
CA SER A 98 17.21 -2.42 -6.05
C SER A 98 18.58 -2.27 -6.72
N LEU A 99 18.74 -2.76 -7.96
CA LEU A 99 19.96 -2.57 -8.76
C LEU A 99 20.25 -1.09 -9.05
N ILE A 100 19.24 -0.21 -9.06
CA ILE A 100 19.43 1.25 -9.24
C ILE A 100 20.34 1.82 -8.13
N ASN A 101 20.28 1.25 -6.92
CA ASN A 101 21.12 1.66 -5.81
C ASN A 101 22.62 1.46 -6.08
N LEU A 102 23.00 0.53 -6.98
CA LEU A 102 24.40 0.34 -7.38
C LEU A 102 24.94 1.50 -8.23
N GLY A 103 24.07 2.18 -8.97
CA GLY A 103 24.44 3.33 -9.80
C GLY A 103 24.30 4.66 -9.07
N SER A 104 23.21 4.83 -8.31
CA SER A 104 22.96 6.06 -7.55
C SER A 104 22.02 5.81 -6.37
N SER A 105 22.52 6.07 -5.17
CA SER A 105 21.72 6.04 -3.94
C SER A 105 20.64 7.12 -3.95
N SER A 106 20.94 8.32 -4.45
CA SER A 106 19.96 9.40 -4.59
C SER A 106 18.77 9.01 -5.50
N ALA A 107 19.05 8.36 -6.63
CA ALA A 107 18.00 7.87 -7.53
C ALA A 107 17.12 6.81 -6.85
N PHE A 108 17.73 5.87 -6.12
CA PHE A 108 17.00 4.84 -5.37
C PHE A 108 16.09 5.46 -4.29
N TYR A 109 16.61 6.37 -3.46
CA TYR A 109 15.82 7.06 -2.43
C TYR A 109 14.71 7.93 -3.03
N GLY A 110 14.92 8.50 -4.22
CA GLY A 110 13.88 9.19 -4.98
C GLY A 110 12.71 8.29 -5.37
N ILE A 111 12.96 7.04 -5.74
CA ILE A 111 11.92 6.06 -6.06
C ILE A 111 11.16 5.63 -4.80
N VAL A 112 11.86 5.42 -3.68
CA VAL A 112 11.23 5.07 -2.39
C VAL A 112 10.28 6.17 -1.93
N THR A 113 10.73 7.43 -1.95
CA THR A 113 9.90 8.59 -1.57
C THR A 113 8.76 8.85 -2.56
N LEU A 114 8.95 8.53 -3.85
CA LEU A 114 7.85 8.49 -4.83
C LEU A 114 6.79 7.46 -4.46
N GLY A 115 7.18 6.25 -4.04
CA GLY A 115 6.24 5.21 -3.61
C GLY A 115 5.37 5.69 -2.43
N GLN A 116 6.00 6.34 -1.45
CA GLN A 116 5.31 6.96 -0.33
C GLN A 116 4.33 8.06 -0.76
N ALA A 117 4.72 8.90 -1.72
CA ALA A 117 3.85 9.94 -2.28
C ALA A 117 2.65 9.33 -3.02
N ALA A 118 2.88 8.31 -3.86
CA ALA A 118 1.83 7.62 -4.60
C ALA A 118 0.83 6.91 -3.66
N GLN A 119 1.32 6.29 -2.59
CA GLN A 119 0.48 5.69 -1.56
C GLN A 119 -0.37 6.74 -0.84
N SER A 120 0.24 7.87 -0.47
CA SER A 120 -0.46 8.97 0.20
C SER A 120 -1.54 9.57 -0.71
N LEU A 121 -1.26 9.76 -2.00
CA LEU A 121 -2.26 10.22 -2.98
C LEU A 121 -3.41 9.22 -3.13
N SER A 122 -3.12 7.92 -3.23
CA SER A 122 -4.15 6.87 -3.31
C SER A 122 -5.11 6.92 -2.12
N TYR A 123 -4.58 7.11 -0.90
CA TYR A 123 -5.39 7.26 0.31
C TYR A 123 -6.22 8.54 0.30
N ILE A 124 -5.64 9.67 -0.11
CA ILE A 124 -6.37 10.94 -0.27
C ILE A 124 -7.55 10.75 -1.23
N LEU A 125 -7.32 10.19 -2.42
CA LEU A 125 -8.37 9.98 -3.42
C LEU A 125 -9.48 9.05 -2.92
N ALA A 126 -9.12 7.93 -2.28
CA ALA A 126 -10.09 6.99 -1.73
C ALA A 126 -10.94 7.64 -0.62
N ILE A 127 -10.31 8.28 0.37
CA ILE A 127 -11.02 8.90 1.49
C ILE A 127 -11.84 10.11 1.02
N ALA A 128 -11.31 10.93 0.12
CA ALA A 128 -12.00 12.07 -0.47
C ALA A 128 -13.23 11.63 -1.28
N SER A 129 -13.16 10.53 -2.04
CA SER A 129 -14.32 10.01 -2.78
C SER A 129 -15.46 9.60 -1.85
N VAL A 130 -15.15 8.96 -0.72
CA VAL A 130 -16.12 8.57 0.29
C VAL A 130 -16.67 9.80 1.02
N LEU A 131 -15.83 10.77 1.35
CA LEU A 131 -16.23 12.02 1.99
C LEU A 131 -17.16 12.84 1.08
N TYR A 132 -16.80 13.01 -0.19
CA TYR A 132 -17.62 13.69 -1.20
C TYR A 132 -19.00 13.03 -1.32
N ARG A 133 -19.04 11.70 -1.44
CA ARG A 133 -20.30 10.97 -1.55
C ARG A 133 -21.16 11.07 -0.29
N ARG A 134 -20.52 11.11 0.89
CA ARG A 134 -21.20 11.30 2.18
C ARG A 134 -21.84 12.68 2.31
N ILE A 135 -21.20 13.72 1.78
CA ILE A 135 -21.70 15.10 1.82
C ILE A 135 -22.80 15.33 0.78
N LYS A 136 -22.61 14.84 -0.45
CA LYS A 136 -23.51 15.14 -1.58
C LYS A 136 -24.72 14.22 -1.68
N SER A 137 -24.55 12.93 -1.39
CA SER A 137 -25.56 11.89 -1.63
C SER A 137 -25.45 10.77 -0.58
N PRO A 138 -25.72 11.08 0.71
CA PRO A 138 -25.57 10.13 1.82
C PRO A 138 -26.44 8.87 1.66
N GLU A 139 -27.58 8.97 0.98
CA GLU A 139 -28.52 7.86 0.69
C GLU A 139 -27.92 6.78 -0.20
N THR A 140 -26.88 7.11 -0.97
CA THR A 140 -26.23 6.16 -1.90
C THR A 140 -25.15 5.31 -1.25
N LEU A 141 -24.83 5.55 0.03
CA LEU A 141 -23.84 4.77 0.77
C LEU A 141 -24.52 3.57 1.44
N PRO A 142 -24.02 2.34 1.24
CA PRO A 142 -24.57 1.17 1.92
C PRO A 142 -24.41 1.32 3.43
N LYS A 143 -25.37 0.76 4.19
CA LYS A 143 -25.27 0.72 5.65
C LYS A 143 -24.02 -0.07 6.04
N ALA A 144 -23.06 0.60 6.67
CA ALA A 144 -21.86 -0.06 7.15
C ALA A 144 -22.21 -1.00 8.31
N ARG A 145 -21.64 -2.22 8.31
CA ARG A 145 -21.75 -3.16 9.45
C ARG A 145 -21.29 -2.51 10.76
N TRP A 146 -20.32 -1.60 10.66
CA TRP A 146 -19.83 -0.79 11.76
C TRP A 146 -19.92 0.70 11.38
N SER A 147 -20.69 1.46 12.16
CA SER A 147 -20.84 2.91 11.98
C SER A 147 -20.08 3.65 13.09
N LEU A 148 -19.39 4.74 12.74
CA LEU A 148 -18.70 5.61 13.70
C LEU A 148 -19.67 6.51 14.52
N GLY A 149 -20.96 6.17 14.53
CA GLY A 149 -22.02 6.91 15.21
C GLY A 149 -22.57 8.04 14.34
N GLY A 150 -22.90 9.18 14.97
CA GLY A 150 -23.58 10.29 14.32
C GLY A 150 -22.88 10.83 13.07
N TYR A 151 -23.65 11.38 12.14
CA TYR A 151 -23.23 11.83 10.80
C TYR A 151 -21.94 12.67 10.77
N TRP A 152 -21.75 13.56 11.75
CA TRP A 152 -20.59 14.45 11.84
C TRP A 152 -19.28 13.75 12.20
N ARG A 153 -19.31 12.63 12.93
CA ARG A 153 -18.09 11.93 13.36
C ARG A 153 -17.29 11.35 12.18
N PRO A 154 -17.89 10.58 11.26
CA PRO A 154 -17.19 10.13 10.05
C PRO A 154 -16.64 11.29 9.19
N VAL A 155 -17.37 12.41 9.10
CA VAL A 155 -16.95 13.56 8.30
C VAL A 155 -15.68 14.17 8.87
N ILE A 156 -15.65 14.46 10.18
CA ILE A 156 -14.48 15.03 10.85
C ILE A 156 -13.28 14.10 10.73
N ILE A 157 -13.46 12.79 10.97
CA ILE A 157 -12.38 11.81 10.91
C ILE A 157 -11.80 11.70 9.50
N ASN A 158 -12.65 11.66 8.47
CA ASN A 158 -12.20 11.62 7.09
C ASN A 158 -11.44 12.89 6.70
N THR A 159 -11.92 14.07 7.14
CA THR A 159 -11.22 15.34 6.90
C THR A 159 -9.85 15.36 7.57
N LEU A 160 -9.75 14.95 8.84
CA LEU A 160 -8.46 14.85 9.54
C LEU A 160 -7.51 13.88 8.85
N ALA A 161 -8.01 12.73 8.39
CA ALA A 161 -7.21 11.75 7.66
C ALA A 161 -6.69 12.30 6.33
N ILE A 162 -7.51 13.07 5.60
CA ILE A 162 -7.09 13.76 4.37
C ILE A 162 -6.02 14.80 4.68
N THR A 163 -6.23 15.66 5.69
CA THR A 163 -5.26 16.69 6.08
C THR A 163 -3.93 16.08 6.48
N PHE A 164 -3.93 15.01 7.29
CA PHE A 164 -2.71 14.31 7.67
C PHE A 164 -2.01 13.66 6.47
N SER A 165 -2.77 12.98 5.60
CA SER A 165 -2.21 12.37 4.38
C SER A 165 -1.66 13.42 3.40
N MET A 166 -2.29 14.58 3.33
CA MET A 166 -1.84 15.71 2.51
C MET A 166 -0.52 16.28 3.03
N ASN A 167 -0.38 16.41 4.35
CA ASN A 167 0.90 16.78 4.97
C ASN A 167 2.00 15.77 4.57
N SER A 168 1.75 14.47 4.72
CA SER A 168 2.71 13.43 4.32
C SER A 168 3.05 13.50 2.82
N PHE A 169 2.06 13.79 1.97
CA PHE A 169 2.26 13.95 0.53
C PHE A 169 3.20 15.12 0.21
N ILE A 170 3.00 16.29 0.83
CA ILE A 170 3.84 17.48 0.61
C ILE A 170 5.29 17.20 1.04
N TRP A 171 5.47 16.64 2.24
CA TRP A 171 6.80 16.37 2.78
C TRP A 171 7.55 15.25 2.04
N SER A 172 6.85 14.39 1.30
CA SER A 172 7.49 13.33 0.49
C SER A 172 8.36 13.89 -0.64
N PHE A 173 8.10 15.12 -1.09
CA PHE A 173 8.89 15.80 -2.14
C PHE A 173 9.96 16.75 -1.59
N SER A 174 10.01 16.94 -0.27
CA SER A 174 10.98 17.83 0.35
C SER A 174 12.40 17.25 0.27
N PRO A 175 13.44 18.09 0.10
CA PRO A 175 14.82 17.67 0.30
C PRO A 175 15.05 17.27 1.77
N PRO A 176 16.02 16.37 2.06
CA PRO A 176 16.28 15.89 3.41
C PRO A 176 17.07 16.91 4.25
N THR A 177 17.84 17.81 3.63
CA THR A 177 18.52 18.91 4.31
C THR A 177 18.43 20.19 3.50
N LEU A 178 18.57 21.34 4.18
CA LEU A 178 18.68 22.65 3.55
C LEU A 178 20.07 23.22 3.85
N PRO A 179 20.72 23.94 2.91
CA PRO A 179 20.23 24.35 1.58
C PRO A 179 20.29 23.23 0.52
N VAL A 180 19.49 23.36 -0.54
CA VAL A 180 19.44 22.38 -1.65
C VAL A 180 20.70 22.51 -2.51
N THR A 181 21.43 21.42 -2.66
CA THR A 181 22.56 21.28 -3.58
C THR A 181 22.21 20.29 -4.70
N SER A 182 23.01 20.26 -5.77
CA SER A 182 22.85 19.28 -6.87
C SER A 182 22.94 17.82 -6.39
N THR A 183 23.63 17.59 -5.28
CA THR A 183 23.78 16.27 -4.65
C THR A 183 22.64 15.92 -3.69
N ASN A 184 21.91 16.91 -3.17
CA ASN A 184 20.89 16.75 -2.14
C ASN A 184 19.45 16.96 -2.66
N PHE A 185 19.30 17.18 -3.96
CA PHE A 185 18.00 17.33 -4.59
C PHE A 185 17.21 16.02 -4.53
N ASN A 186 15.94 16.10 -4.14
CA ASN A 186 15.03 14.95 -4.14
C ASN A 186 14.39 14.81 -5.54
N PRO A 187 14.72 13.77 -6.34
CA PRO A 187 14.19 13.63 -7.68
C PRO A 187 12.75 13.07 -7.72
N SER A 188 12.15 12.74 -6.56
CA SER A 188 10.84 12.10 -6.47
C SER A 188 9.72 12.88 -7.15
N GLY A 189 9.74 14.22 -7.09
CA GLY A 189 8.73 15.07 -7.73
C GLY A 189 8.71 14.92 -9.24
N ALA A 190 9.88 14.95 -9.88
CA ALA A 190 10.00 14.76 -11.33
C ALA A 190 9.57 13.35 -11.76
N LEU A 191 10.03 12.33 -11.01
CA LEU A 191 9.64 10.94 -11.24
C LEU A 191 8.13 10.75 -11.09
N PHE A 192 7.50 11.43 -10.13
CA PHE A 192 6.07 11.34 -9.85
C PHE A 192 5.24 11.92 -11.00
N VAL A 193 5.62 13.09 -11.52
CA VAL A 193 4.99 13.67 -12.71
C VAL A 193 5.16 12.75 -13.92
N GLY A 194 6.35 12.18 -14.14
CA GLY A 194 6.58 11.22 -15.22
C GLY A 194 5.68 9.98 -15.09
N ALA A 195 5.58 9.40 -13.89
CA ALA A 195 4.71 8.27 -13.61
C ALA A 195 3.22 8.61 -13.84
N LEU A 196 2.77 9.80 -13.42
CA LEU A 196 1.41 10.27 -13.67
C LEU A 196 1.11 10.41 -15.17
N VAL A 197 2.03 10.97 -15.95
CA VAL A 197 1.87 11.10 -17.41
C VAL A 197 1.77 9.72 -18.07
N LEU A 198 2.63 8.77 -17.70
CA LEU A 198 2.56 7.39 -18.20
C LEU A 198 1.24 6.70 -17.81
N MET A 199 0.78 6.91 -16.59
CA MET A 199 -0.49 6.34 -16.11
C MET A 199 -1.69 6.95 -16.85
N MET A 200 -1.68 8.26 -17.12
CA MET A 200 -2.71 8.92 -17.91
C MET A 200 -2.68 8.46 -19.37
N ALA A 201 -1.50 8.33 -19.97
CA ALA A 201 -1.34 7.84 -21.34
C ALA A 201 -1.87 6.40 -21.48
N THR A 202 -1.50 5.50 -20.58
CA THR A 202 -2.01 4.11 -20.58
C THR A 202 -3.52 4.05 -20.35
N TYR A 203 -4.07 4.95 -19.52
CA TYR A 203 -5.52 5.08 -19.34
C TYR A 203 -6.24 5.47 -20.64
N PHE A 204 -5.78 6.51 -21.33
CA PHE A 204 -6.41 6.98 -22.56
C PHE A 204 -6.24 6.00 -23.74
N LEU A 205 -5.07 5.35 -23.85
CA LEU A 205 -4.77 4.44 -24.96
C LEU A 205 -5.49 3.10 -24.84
N ARG A 206 -5.60 2.54 -23.62
CA ARG A 206 -6.10 1.17 -23.40
C ARG A 206 -7.26 1.12 -22.40
N ALA A 207 -7.06 1.64 -21.19
CA ALA A 207 -7.96 1.35 -20.08
C ALA A 207 -9.37 1.94 -20.27
N LYS A 208 -9.50 3.14 -20.86
CA LYS A 208 -10.82 3.76 -21.12
C LYS A 208 -11.72 2.89 -22.00
N ARG A 209 -11.15 2.08 -22.90
CA ARG A 209 -11.90 1.20 -23.81
C ARG A 209 -12.32 -0.12 -23.15
N LEU A 210 -11.59 -0.57 -22.14
CA LEU A 210 -11.81 -1.85 -21.44
C LEU A 210 -12.46 -1.67 -20.06
N TYR A 211 -12.60 -0.44 -19.57
CA TYR A 211 -13.10 -0.17 -18.24
C TYR A 211 -14.61 -0.41 -18.14
N VAL A 212 -14.98 -1.53 -17.53
CA VAL A 212 -16.37 -1.80 -17.12
C VAL A 212 -16.55 -1.32 -15.68
N PRO A 213 -17.39 -0.29 -15.43
CA PRO A 213 -17.57 0.24 -14.09
C PRO A 213 -18.16 -0.82 -13.15
N PRO A 214 -17.79 -0.83 -11.85
CA PRO A 214 -18.30 -1.81 -10.90
C PRO A 214 -19.83 -1.83 -10.81
N VAL A 215 -20.48 -0.69 -11.03
CA VAL A 215 -21.93 -0.56 -11.01
C VAL A 215 -22.61 -1.25 -12.20
N ALA A 216 -21.95 -1.33 -13.36
CA ALA A 216 -22.45 -2.12 -14.49
C ALA A 216 -22.40 -3.62 -14.14
N ARG A 217 -21.29 -4.09 -13.56
CA ARG A 217 -21.16 -5.48 -13.10
C ARG A 217 -22.15 -5.88 -12.00
N ALA A 218 -22.52 -4.96 -11.12
CA ALA A 218 -23.54 -5.18 -10.08
C ALA A 218 -24.98 -5.02 -10.58
N ARG A 219 -25.19 -4.46 -11.78
CA ARG A 219 -26.50 -4.31 -12.42
C ARG A 219 -26.80 -5.48 -13.37
N ASP A 220 -25.74 -6.06 -13.94
CA ASP A 220 -25.78 -7.26 -14.79
C ASP A 220 -25.83 -8.58 -13.99
N THR A 221 -25.80 -8.53 -12.65
CA THR A 221 -26.33 -9.65 -11.87
C THR A 221 -27.84 -9.68 -12.11
N PRO A 222 -28.39 -10.76 -12.70
CA PRO A 222 -29.83 -10.89 -12.86
C PRO A 222 -30.46 -10.61 -11.50
N ASN A 223 -31.38 -9.67 -11.47
CA ASN A 223 -32.43 -9.58 -10.47
C ASN A 223 -32.72 -11.00 -9.98
N TRP A 224 -32.34 -11.25 -8.72
CA TRP A 224 -32.41 -12.52 -8.01
C TRP A 224 -33.86 -12.92 -7.79
N ASN A 225 -34.65 -13.00 -8.85
CA ASN A 225 -35.97 -13.58 -8.79
C ASN A 225 -35.79 -15.10 -8.67
N LEU A 226 -35.33 -15.59 -7.52
CA LEU A 226 -35.02 -17.00 -7.26
C LEU A 226 -36.26 -17.91 -7.32
N SER A 227 -37.44 -17.37 -7.67
CA SER A 227 -38.69 -18.12 -7.83
C SER A 227 -38.60 -19.23 -8.88
N HIS A 228 -37.74 -19.09 -9.89
CA HIS A 228 -37.51 -20.13 -10.91
C HIS A 228 -36.44 -21.15 -10.51
N LEU A 229 -35.74 -20.97 -9.38
CA LEU A 229 -34.73 -21.93 -8.89
C LEU A 229 -35.32 -22.99 -7.94
N SER A 230 -36.63 -22.99 -7.70
CA SER A 230 -37.29 -24.00 -6.85
C SER A 230 -37.54 -25.34 -7.54
N THR A 231 -37.16 -25.50 -8.81
CA THR A 231 -37.43 -26.75 -9.56
C THR A 231 -36.17 -27.25 -10.27
N GLY A 232 -35.40 -28.08 -9.56
CA GLY A 232 -34.76 -29.23 -10.18
C GLY A 232 -33.31 -29.11 -10.67
N GLN A 233 -32.59 -28.01 -10.46
CA GLN A 233 -31.14 -27.99 -10.74
C GLN A 233 -30.32 -27.85 -9.46
N ASN A 234 -29.52 -28.90 -9.19
CA ASN A 234 -28.47 -28.95 -8.19
C ASN A 234 -27.37 -27.92 -8.51
N VAL A 235 -27.67 -26.62 -8.34
CA VAL A 235 -26.67 -25.57 -8.40
C VAL A 235 -26.13 -25.38 -6.99
N GLN A 236 -25.03 -26.07 -6.68
CA GLN A 236 -24.32 -25.89 -5.43
C GLN A 236 -23.64 -24.51 -5.48
N PHE A 237 -24.27 -23.52 -4.85
CA PHE A 237 -23.63 -22.22 -4.64
C PHE A 237 -22.40 -22.42 -3.75
N LEU A 238 -21.26 -21.83 -4.12
CA LEU A 238 -20.14 -21.64 -3.21
C LEU A 238 -20.60 -20.67 -2.12
N THR A 239 -21.28 -21.20 -1.11
CA THR A 239 -21.47 -20.52 0.16
C THR A 239 -20.08 -20.28 0.73
N ILE A 240 -19.72 -19.01 0.89
CA ILE A 240 -18.62 -18.66 1.78
C ILE A 240 -19.09 -19.17 3.15
N PRO A 241 -18.38 -20.12 3.80
CA PRO A 241 -18.78 -20.58 5.11
C PRO A 241 -18.86 -19.36 6.05
N GLU A 242 -19.97 -19.23 6.79
CA GLU A 242 -20.13 -18.21 7.84
C GLU A 242 -19.29 -18.52 9.10
N GLU A 243 -18.09 -19.05 8.90
CA GLU A 243 -17.11 -19.21 9.95
C GLU A 243 -15.99 -18.20 9.68
N PHE A 244 -16.12 -17.03 10.30
CA PHE A 244 -15.09 -16.21 11.00
C PHE A 244 -15.58 -14.76 11.19
#